data_AF-A0A7S0D4G5-F1
#
_entry.id   AF-A0A7S0D4G5-F1
#
_cell.length_a   1.000
_cell.length_b   1.000
_cell.length_c   1.000
_cell.angle_alpha   90.00
_cell.angle_beta   90.00
_cell.angle_gamma   90.00
#
_symmetry.space_group_name_H-M   'P 1'
#
loop_
_entity.id
_entity.type
_entity.pdbx_description
1 polymer ?
#
loop_
_entity_poly.entity_id
_entity_poly.type
_entity_poly.pdbx_seq_one_letter_code
_entity_poly.pdbx_strand_id
1 'polypeptide(L)'
;WCRRARRRPERARQTNRERLLLESARATGEEDEDESARRKKNDDDDDDVLKSSELAPRAQMIVTACWLTMKEVSLVIGELARRVEFDGGSFSDAGDGLLDHAQLRDAGNRLLTTLLTLKHNGAIEKTLVGLTCLGEALLRSGDARLSRQPREWLGGGGGGGGPGGPPPGGGGGSTG
;
A
#
# COMPACT_ATOMS: atom_id res chain seq x y z
N TRP A 1 -7.91 -20.96 8.46
CA TRP A 1 -9.10 -20.10 8.60
C TRP A 1 -9.97 -20.22 7.36
N CYS A 2 -11.26 -20.52 7.57
CA CYS A 2 -12.21 -21.10 6.61
C CYS A 2 -12.37 -20.33 5.29
N ARG A 3 -12.16 -21.04 4.16
CA ARG A 3 -12.71 -20.66 2.85
C ARG A 3 -14.17 -21.12 2.75
N ARG A 4 -15.11 -20.19 2.90
CA ARG A 4 -16.41 -20.25 2.20
C ARG A 4 -16.99 -18.85 2.04
N ALA A 5 -16.43 -18.09 1.10
CA ALA A 5 -17.07 -16.86 0.63
C ALA A 5 -18.28 -17.24 -0.22
N ARG A 6 -19.48 -16.94 0.28
CA ARG A 6 -20.72 -17.03 -0.50
C ARG A 6 -20.64 -15.99 -1.63
N ARG A 7 -20.67 -16.45 -2.88
CA ARG A 7 -20.80 -15.59 -4.06
C ARG A 7 -22.14 -14.83 -3.97
N ARG A 8 -22.11 -13.50 -3.89
CA ARG A 8 -23.31 -12.66 -4.10
C ARG A 8 -23.65 -12.67 -5.61
N PRO A 9 -24.93 -12.75 -6.00
CA PRO A 9 -25.30 -12.79 -7.42
C PRO A 9 -25.16 -11.40 -8.07
N GLU A 10 -24.30 -11.30 -9.10
CA GLU A 10 -24.06 -10.09 -9.91
C GLU A 10 -25.27 -9.66 -10.76
N ARG A 11 -26.27 -10.53 -10.93
CA ARG A 11 -27.44 -10.29 -11.80
C ARG A 11 -28.35 -9.15 -11.33
N ALA A 12 -28.34 -8.78 -10.05
CA ALA A 12 -29.18 -7.71 -9.52
C ALA A 12 -28.64 -6.29 -9.80
N ARG A 13 -27.37 -6.15 -10.21
CA ARG A 13 -26.76 -4.84 -10.52
C ARG A 13 -26.96 -4.43 -11.98
N GLN A 14 -27.10 -5.40 -12.88
CA GLN A 14 -27.27 -5.16 -14.31
C GLN A 14 -28.64 -4.53 -14.63
N THR A 15 -29.70 -5.01 -13.96
CA THR A 15 -31.09 -4.59 -14.20
C THR A 15 -31.39 -3.14 -13.79
N ASN A 16 -30.65 -2.60 -12.82
CA ASN A 16 -30.86 -1.22 -12.36
C ASN A 16 -30.26 -0.19 -13.33
N ARG A 17 -29.21 -0.58 -14.07
CA ARG A 17 -28.53 0.29 -15.04
C ARG A 17 -29.32 0.46 -16.32
N GLU A 18 -30.01 -0.60 -16.77
CA GLU A 18 -30.85 -0.56 -17.98
C GLU A 18 -32.13 0.25 -17.76
N ARG A 19 -32.71 0.23 -16.55
CA ARG A 19 -33.87 1.05 -16.20
C ARG A 19 -33.56 2.54 -16.21
N LEU A 20 -32.40 2.94 -15.67
CA LEU A 20 -32.00 4.35 -15.62
C LEU A 20 -31.78 4.94 -17.03
N LEU A 21 -31.27 4.12 -17.97
CA LEU A 21 -31.06 4.54 -19.35
C LEU A 21 -32.38 4.70 -20.12
N LEU A 22 -33.37 3.84 -19.87
CA LEU A 22 -34.71 3.99 -20.49
C LEU A 22 -35.46 5.22 -19.97
N GLU A 23 -35.31 5.55 -18.69
CA GLU A 23 -35.96 6.70 -18.07
C GLU A 23 -35.34 8.02 -18.52
N SER A 24 -34.01 8.02 -18.75
CA SER A 24 -33.27 9.16 -19.31
C SER A 24 -33.65 9.44 -20.78
N ALA A 25 -33.88 8.39 -21.57
CA ALA A 25 -34.24 8.53 -22.99
C ALA A 25 -35.68 9.01 -23.22
N ARG A 26 -36.55 8.91 -22.19
CA ARG A 26 -37.95 9.36 -22.28
C ARG A 26 -38.14 10.84 -21.91
N ALA A 27 -37.11 11.48 -21.35
CA ALA A 27 -37.17 12.85 -20.86
C ALA A 27 -36.72 13.91 -21.90
N THR A 28 -36.41 13.52 -23.14
CA THR A 28 -35.84 14.42 -24.17
C THR A 28 -36.74 14.62 -25.38
N GLY A 29 -38.05 14.75 -25.18
CA GLY A 29 -39.00 15.06 -26.25
C GLY A 29 -39.83 16.29 -25.92
N GLU A 30 -39.75 17.28 -26.81
CA GLU A 30 -40.65 18.43 -27.02
C GLU A 30 -40.53 19.63 -26.07
N GLU A 31 -40.05 20.77 -26.61
CA GLU A 31 -40.78 22.06 -26.66
C GLU A 31 -39.99 23.11 -27.50
N ASP A 32 -40.76 23.90 -28.25
CA ASP A 32 -40.42 24.68 -29.46
C ASP A 32 -39.66 26.02 -29.25
N GLU A 33 -39.17 26.55 -30.38
CA GLU A 33 -38.43 27.79 -30.63
C GLU A 33 -39.20 29.08 -30.28
N ASP A 34 -38.55 30.10 -29.67
CA ASP A 34 -38.35 31.45 -30.25
C ASP A 34 -37.85 32.54 -29.26
N GLU A 35 -37.19 33.55 -29.84
CA GLU A 35 -37.06 34.95 -29.37
C GLU A 35 -35.88 35.37 -28.43
N SER A 36 -34.76 35.66 -29.09
CA SER A 36 -34.07 36.98 -29.10
C SER A 36 -33.66 37.69 -27.78
N ALA A 37 -32.33 37.71 -27.60
CA ALA A 37 -31.51 38.81 -27.12
C ALA A 37 -31.50 39.22 -25.62
N ARG A 38 -30.25 39.25 -25.11
CA ARG A 38 -29.68 40.19 -24.11
C ARG A 38 -29.51 39.65 -22.69
N ARG A 39 -28.37 38.97 -22.46
CA ARG A 39 -27.38 39.32 -21.42
C ARG A 39 -26.12 38.48 -21.59
N LYS A 40 -25.05 39.09 -22.13
CA LYS A 40 -23.68 38.64 -21.87
C LYS A 40 -23.43 38.81 -20.37
N LYS A 41 -23.35 37.71 -19.61
CA LYS A 41 -22.81 37.74 -18.24
C LYS A 41 -22.27 36.38 -17.82
N ASN A 42 -20.93 36.30 -17.82
CA ASN A 42 -20.05 35.39 -17.07
C ASN A 42 -20.24 33.88 -17.28
N ASP A 43 -19.46 33.30 -18.19
CA ASP A 43 -19.36 31.83 -18.40
C ASP A 43 -17.90 31.31 -18.25
N ASP A 44 -17.10 31.87 -17.33
CA ASP A 44 -15.71 31.41 -17.10
C ASP A 44 -15.52 30.59 -15.80
N ASP A 45 -16.58 30.38 -14.99
CA ASP A 45 -16.46 29.70 -13.67
C ASP A 45 -17.01 28.24 -13.66
N ASP A 46 -17.72 27.78 -14.70
CA ASP A 46 -18.37 26.45 -14.71
C ASP A 46 -17.47 25.30 -15.21
N ASP A 47 -16.33 25.60 -15.82
CA ASP A 47 -15.43 24.60 -16.41
C ASP A 47 -14.56 23.87 -15.35
N ASP A 48 -14.28 24.51 -14.21
CA ASP A 48 -13.48 23.93 -13.12
C ASP A 48 -14.28 22.88 -12.30
N VAL A 49 -15.59 23.12 -12.12
CA VAL A 49 -16.49 22.22 -11.36
C VAL A 49 -16.72 20.91 -12.11
N LEU A 50 -16.89 20.98 -13.45
CA LEU A 50 -17.08 19.80 -14.29
C LEU A 50 -15.80 18.94 -14.38
N LYS A 51 -14.62 19.55 -14.46
CA LYS A 51 -13.32 18.84 -14.43
C LYS A 51 -13.08 18.14 -13.10
N SER A 52 -13.44 18.76 -11.98
CA SER A 52 -13.29 18.18 -10.64
C SER A 52 -14.14 16.90 -10.46
N SER A 53 -15.37 16.91 -11.00
CA SER A 53 -16.27 15.76 -10.98
C SER A 53 -15.74 14.57 -11.80
N GLU A 54 -15.09 14.81 -12.95
CA GLU A 54 -14.52 13.75 -13.78
C GLU A 54 -13.19 13.18 -13.21
N LEU A 55 -12.45 14.01 -12.46
CA LEU A 55 -11.24 13.60 -11.76
C LEU A 55 -11.55 12.71 -10.54
N ALA A 56 -12.71 12.88 -9.90
CA ALA A 56 -13.07 12.12 -8.70
C ALA A 56 -13.13 10.59 -8.93
N PRO A 57 -13.78 10.06 -9.99
CA PRO A 57 -13.71 8.63 -10.33
C PRO A 57 -12.30 8.13 -10.62
N ARG A 58 -11.49 8.91 -11.35
CA ARG A 58 -10.10 8.55 -11.67
C ARG A 58 -9.24 8.50 -10.40
N ALA A 59 -9.36 9.49 -9.53
CA ALA A 59 -8.69 9.52 -8.24
C ALA A 59 -9.11 8.34 -7.35
N GLN A 60 -10.40 8.02 -7.31
CA GLN A 60 -10.90 6.86 -6.58
C GLN A 60 -10.36 5.54 -7.14
N MET A 61 -10.26 5.40 -8.47
CA MET A 61 -9.63 4.24 -9.11
C MET A 61 -8.16 4.10 -8.71
N ILE A 62 -7.40 5.19 -8.71
CA ILE A 62 -5.98 5.20 -8.33
C ILE A 62 -5.80 4.80 -6.86
N VAL A 63 -6.57 5.41 -5.94
CA VAL A 63 -6.54 5.06 -4.52
C VAL A 63 -6.92 3.59 -4.33
N THR A 64 -7.90 3.10 -5.11
CA THR A 64 -8.34 1.71 -5.05
C THR A 64 -7.25 0.73 -5.47
N ALA A 65 -6.61 1.01 -6.60
CA ALA A 65 -5.47 0.23 -7.06
C ALA A 65 -4.34 0.24 -6.03
N CYS A 66 -4.04 1.40 -5.44
CA CYS A 66 -2.96 1.57 -4.46
C CYS A 66 -3.12 0.65 -3.24
N TRP A 67 -4.30 0.61 -2.61
CA TRP A 67 -4.49 -0.26 -1.44
C TRP A 67 -4.56 -1.75 -1.81
N LEU A 68 -5.05 -2.10 -3.01
CA LEU A 68 -4.99 -3.47 -3.52
C LEU A 68 -3.54 -3.92 -3.71
N THR A 69 -2.71 -3.07 -4.30
CA THR A 69 -1.28 -3.33 -4.46
C THR A 69 -0.59 -3.50 -3.11
N MET A 70 -0.82 -2.61 -2.14
CA MET A 70 -0.23 -2.76 -0.80
C MET A 70 -0.65 -4.07 -0.14
N LYS A 71 -1.91 -4.47 -0.28
CA LYS A 71 -2.38 -5.78 0.20
C LYS A 71 -1.59 -6.93 -0.42
N GLU A 72 -1.46 -6.99 -1.75
CA GLU A 72 -0.80 -8.11 -2.41
C GLU A 72 0.71 -8.14 -2.10
N VAL A 73 1.38 -6.99 -2.12
CA VAL A 73 2.79 -6.88 -1.77
C VAL A 73 3.04 -7.36 -0.34
N SER A 74 2.20 -6.96 0.62
CA SER A 74 2.33 -7.39 2.00
C SER A 74 2.18 -8.91 2.17
N LEU A 75 1.25 -9.52 1.45
CA LEU A 75 1.07 -10.98 1.47
C LEU A 75 2.25 -11.72 0.83
N VAL A 76 2.77 -11.20 -0.28
CA VAL A 76 3.93 -11.75 -0.97
C VAL A 76 5.15 -11.71 -0.06
N ILE A 77 5.42 -10.60 0.63
CA ILE A 77 6.53 -10.50 1.59
C ILE A 77 6.42 -11.60 2.66
N GLY A 78 5.24 -11.77 3.27
CA GLY A 78 5.03 -12.80 4.29
C GLY A 78 5.21 -14.22 3.76
N GLU A 79 4.86 -14.48 2.49
CA GLU A 79 5.08 -15.79 1.85
C GLU A 79 6.56 -16.02 1.51
N LEU A 80 7.26 -15.01 0.99
CA LEU A 80 8.69 -15.11 0.71
C LEU A 80 9.47 -15.40 1.99
N ALA A 81 9.15 -14.69 3.09
CA ALA A 81 9.78 -14.91 4.38
C ALA A 81 9.60 -16.36 4.90
N ARG A 82 8.46 -16.99 4.65
CA ARG A 82 8.22 -18.40 5.01
C ARG A 82 9.09 -19.39 4.22
N ARG A 83 9.46 -19.03 2.99
CA ARG A 83 10.26 -19.86 2.08
C ARG A 83 11.77 -19.65 2.24
N VAL A 84 12.18 -18.64 3.01
CA VAL A 84 13.59 -18.51 3.39
C VAL A 84 13.95 -19.72 4.26
N GLU A 85 14.90 -20.51 3.76
CA GLU A 85 15.48 -21.62 4.50
C GLU A 85 16.59 -21.07 5.41
N PHE A 86 16.49 -21.35 6.71
CA PHE A 86 17.50 -20.96 7.69
C PHE A 86 18.43 -22.14 7.93
N ASP A 87 19.20 -22.53 6.91
CA ASP A 87 20.07 -23.70 7.01
C ASP A 87 21.19 -23.46 8.06
N GLY A 88 21.38 -24.42 8.97
CA GLY A 88 22.48 -24.42 9.94
C GLY A 88 22.56 -23.27 10.96
N GLY A 89 21.57 -22.37 11.06
CA GLY A 89 21.56 -21.26 12.03
C GLY A 89 22.47 -20.08 11.69
N SER A 90 23.11 -20.07 10.53
CA SER A 90 23.89 -18.92 10.04
C SER A 90 23.47 -18.59 8.62
N PHE A 91 23.02 -17.36 8.41
CA PHE A 91 22.90 -16.81 7.06
C PHE A 91 24.26 -16.90 6.37
N SER A 92 24.33 -17.53 5.20
CA SER A 92 25.50 -17.34 4.34
C SER A 92 25.38 -15.92 3.79
N ASP A 93 26.32 -15.04 4.14
CA ASP A 93 26.42 -13.69 3.57
C ASP A 93 26.80 -13.75 2.06
N ALA A 94 27.02 -14.95 1.54
CA ALA A 94 27.44 -15.26 0.19
C ALA A 94 26.31 -15.28 -0.86
N GLY A 95 25.08 -14.87 -0.49
CA GLY A 95 24.00 -14.61 -1.46
C GLY A 95 23.31 -15.84 -2.05
N ASP A 96 23.52 -17.03 -1.48
CA ASP A 96 22.95 -18.29 -1.99
C ASP A 96 21.51 -18.55 -1.47
N GLY A 97 20.97 -17.65 -0.64
CA GLY A 97 19.62 -17.72 -0.07
C GLY A 97 18.61 -16.82 -0.80
N LEU A 98 17.31 -17.17 -0.75
CA LEU A 98 16.22 -16.44 -1.43
C LEU A 98 16.12 -14.95 -1.07
N LEU A 99 16.38 -14.61 0.20
CA LEU A 99 16.42 -13.24 0.72
C LEU A 99 17.53 -13.15 1.75
N ASP A 100 18.26 -12.04 1.84
CA ASP A 100 19.27 -11.81 2.88
C ASP A 100 18.71 -11.16 4.19
N HIS A 101 19.55 -11.04 5.22
CA HIS A 101 19.19 -10.39 6.49
C HIS A 101 18.70 -8.95 6.30
N ALA A 102 19.38 -8.16 5.46
CA ALA A 102 19.05 -6.76 5.24
C ALA A 102 17.70 -6.63 4.52
N GLN A 103 17.44 -7.48 3.54
CA GLN A 103 16.18 -7.54 2.80
C GLN A 103 15.01 -7.93 3.70
N LEU A 104 15.19 -8.89 4.61
CA LEU A 104 14.16 -9.27 5.58
C LEU A 104 13.87 -8.16 6.59
N ARG A 105 14.90 -7.49 7.10
CA ARG A 105 14.75 -6.30 7.94
C ARG A 105 13.99 -5.19 7.21
N ASP A 106 14.42 -4.86 6.00
CA ASP A 106 13.85 -3.77 5.22
C ASP A 106 12.40 -4.07 4.80
N ALA A 107 12.09 -5.34 4.52
CA ALA A 107 10.72 -5.80 4.30
C ALA A 107 9.84 -5.59 5.54
N GLY A 108 10.32 -5.94 6.73
CA GLY A 108 9.59 -5.69 7.97
C GLY A 108 9.41 -4.20 8.28
N ASN A 109 10.44 -3.38 8.04
CA ASN A 109 10.34 -1.91 8.15
C ASN A 109 9.25 -1.37 7.22
N ARG A 110 9.21 -1.82 5.95
CA ARG A 110 8.17 -1.43 4.98
C ARG A 110 6.77 -1.85 5.42
N LEU A 111 6.62 -3.07 5.95
CA LEU A 111 5.35 -3.56 6.48
C LEU A 111 4.88 -2.73 7.68
N LEU A 112 5.78 -2.38 8.60
CA LEU A 112 5.48 -1.52 9.74
C LEU A 112 5.09 -0.11 9.30
N THR A 113 5.85 0.52 8.41
CA THR A 113 5.49 1.82 7.83
C THR A 113 4.11 1.76 7.18
N THR A 114 3.86 0.72 6.37
CA THR A 114 2.58 0.53 5.68
C THR A 114 1.44 0.35 6.70
N LEU A 115 1.66 -0.46 7.74
CA LEU A 115 0.67 -0.72 8.79
C LEU A 115 0.30 0.55 9.56
N LEU A 116 1.29 1.40 9.86
CA LEU A 116 1.12 2.61 10.65
C LEU A 116 0.59 3.80 9.83
N THR A 117 0.64 3.73 8.50
CA THR A 117 0.23 4.84 7.61
C THR A 117 -1.04 4.57 6.80
N LEU A 118 -1.39 3.31 6.54
CA LEU A 118 -2.60 2.95 5.82
C LEU A 118 -3.87 3.25 6.61
N LYS A 119 -4.92 3.69 5.90
CA LYS A 119 -6.27 3.90 6.45
C LYS A 119 -7.28 2.84 6.00
N HIS A 120 -6.94 2.02 5.01
CA HIS A 120 -7.85 1.04 4.45
C HIS A 120 -7.76 -0.29 5.23
N ASN A 121 -8.78 -0.61 6.02
CA ASN A 121 -8.82 -1.80 6.89
C ASN A 121 -8.44 -3.10 6.16
N GLY A 122 -8.94 -3.32 4.95
CA GLY A 122 -8.61 -4.51 4.18
C GLY A 122 -7.13 -4.63 3.79
N ALA A 123 -6.40 -3.52 3.68
CA ALA A 123 -4.96 -3.53 3.42
C ALA A 123 -4.16 -3.62 4.73
N ILE A 124 -4.64 -2.99 5.80
CA ILE A 124 -4.11 -3.10 7.17
C ILE A 124 -4.12 -4.57 7.63
N GLU A 125 -5.27 -5.25 7.54
CA GLU A 125 -5.42 -6.66 7.93
C GLU A 125 -4.44 -7.58 7.21
N LYS A 126 -4.20 -7.34 5.91
CA LYS A 126 -3.28 -8.16 5.10
C LYS A 126 -1.82 -7.81 5.37
N THR A 127 -1.53 -6.56 5.70
CA THR A 127 -0.22 -6.12 6.17
C THR A 127 0.13 -6.76 7.51
N LEU A 128 -0.83 -6.86 8.44
CA LEU A 128 -0.66 -7.62 9.68
C LEU A 128 -0.34 -9.09 9.41
N VAL A 129 -1.08 -9.74 8.50
CA VAL A 129 -0.77 -11.14 8.11
C VAL A 129 0.66 -11.25 7.59
N GLY A 130 1.07 -10.37 6.67
CA GLY A 130 2.44 -10.35 6.15
C GLY A 130 3.50 -10.19 7.25
N LEU A 131 3.28 -9.25 8.17
CA LEU A 131 4.21 -8.94 9.26
C LEU A 131 4.30 -10.08 10.28
N THR A 132 3.17 -10.69 10.65
CA THR A 132 3.16 -11.86 11.54
C THR A 132 3.95 -13.00 10.93
N CYS A 133 3.73 -13.30 9.65
CA CYS A 133 4.40 -14.40 8.98
C CYS A 133 5.91 -14.16 8.81
N LEU A 134 6.31 -12.91 8.57
CA LEU A 134 7.72 -12.52 8.61
C LEU A 134 8.30 -12.69 10.01
N GLY A 135 7.62 -12.18 11.05
CA GLY A 135 8.06 -12.31 12.44
C GLY A 135 8.23 -13.78 12.87
N GLU A 136 7.27 -14.65 12.53
CA GLU A 136 7.36 -16.09 12.77
C GLU A 136 8.56 -16.74 12.07
N ALA A 137 8.88 -16.32 10.85
CA ALA A 137 10.07 -16.81 10.15
C ALA A 137 11.35 -16.36 10.86
N LEU A 138 11.45 -15.08 11.21
CA LEU A 138 12.61 -14.50 11.90
C LEU A 138 12.85 -15.14 13.28
N LEU A 139 11.79 -15.38 14.05
CA LEU A 139 11.87 -15.97 15.38
C LEU A 139 12.25 -17.46 15.36
N ARG A 140 12.00 -18.16 14.25
CA ARG A 140 12.44 -19.55 14.06
C ARG A 140 13.89 -19.65 13.59
N SER A 141 14.50 -18.54 13.17
CA SER A 141 15.90 -18.53 12.75
C SER A 141 16.83 -18.79 13.93
N GLY A 142 17.86 -19.61 13.72
CA GLY A 142 18.95 -19.79 14.67
C GLY A 142 19.90 -18.58 14.76
N ASP A 143 19.78 -17.63 13.82
CA ASP A 143 20.59 -16.41 13.82
C ASP A 143 20.05 -15.38 14.81
N ALA A 144 20.88 -15.00 15.78
CA ALA A 144 20.58 -13.99 16.79
C ALA A 144 20.25 -12.61 16.17
N ARG A 145 20.83 -12.28 15.01
CA ARG A 145 20.59 -11.02 14.30
C ARG A 145 19.17 -10.95 13.72
N LEU A 146 18.64 -12.08 13.24
CA LEU A 146 17.27 -12.16 12.71
C LEU A 146 16.24 -12.25 13.82
N SER A 147 16.47 -13.13 14.80
CA SER A 147 15.54 -13.37 15.91
C SER A 147 15.39 -12.16 16.84
N ARG A 148 16.38 -11.25 16.89
CA ARG A 148 16.30 -9.96 17.62
C ARG A 148 15.50 -8.90 16.87
N GLN A 149 15.31 -9.03 15.56
CA GLN A 149 14.71 -7.98 14.72
C GLN A 149 13.32 -7.51 15.22
N PRO A 150 12.39 -8.39 15.66
CA PRO A 150 11.11 -7.95 16.21
C PRO A 150 11.25 -7.06 17.45
N ARG A 151 12.28 -7.29 18.27
CA ARG A 151 12.57 -6.44 19.43
C ARG A 151 13.05 -5.05 19.01
N GLU A 152 13.83 -4.96 17.93
CA GLU A 152 14.33 -3.67 17.42
C GLU A 152 13.20 -2.81 16.85
N TRP A 153 12.22 -3.42 16.18
CA TRP A 153 11.03 -2.73 15.71
C TRP A 153 10.19 -2.15 16.85
N LEU A 154 10.05 -2.89 17.96
CA LEU A 154 9.29 -2.43 19.14
C LEU A 154 10.05 -1.41 19.99
N GLY A 155 11.38 -1.48 20.02
CA GLY A 155 12.24 -0.62 20.83
C GLY A 155 12.44 0.80 20.31
N GLY A 156 11.71 1.22 19.26
CA GLY A 156 11.84 2.54 18.65
C GLY A 156 12.93 2.64 17.56
N GLY A 157 13.52 1.51 17.14
CA GLY A 157 14.61 1.46 16.15
C GLY A 157 14.17 1.39 14.69
N GLY A 158 12.97 1.89 14.36
CA GLY A 158 12.51 1.98 12.97
C GLY A 158 13.18 3.13 12.23
N GLY A 159 14.33 2.89 11.61
CA GLY A 159 14.83 3.69 10.48
C GLY A 159 15.46 5.04 10.83
N GLY A 160 16.72 5.00 11.27
CA GLY A 160 17.60 6.17 11.37
C GLY A 160 19.02 5.86 10.93
N GLY A 161 19.20 5.06 9.87
CA GLY A 161 20.48 4.89 9.19
C GLY A 161 20.82 6.14 8.38
N GLY A 162 21.28 7.20 9.05
CA GLY A 162 21.97 8.30 8.39
C GLY A 162 23.39 7.88 7.98
N PRO A 163 23.93 8.37 6.85
CA PRO A 163 25.26 7.99 6.40
C PRO A 163 26.34 8.54 7.35
N GLY A 164 27.31 7.68 7.66
CA GLY A 164 28.60 7.93 8.31
C GLY A 164 28.85 9.31 8.90
N GLY A 165 28.68 9.44 10.23
CA GLY A 165 29.44 10.43 10.98
C GLY A 165 30.93 10.03 10.99
N PRO A 166 31.87 10.95 10.76
CA PRO A 166 33.29 10.63 10.74
C PRO A 166 33.76 10.18 12.14
N PRO A 167 34.78 9.31 12.22
CA PRO A 167 35.32 8.87 13.50
C PRO A 167 35.90 10.07 14.28
N PRO A 168 35.86 10.05 15.62
CA PRO A 168 36.46 11.10 16.43
C PRO A 168 37.96 11.16 16.13
N GLY A 169 38.42 12.35 15.72
CA GLY A 169 39.81 12.61 15.40
C GLY A 169 40.71 12.26 16.58
N GLY A 170 41.53 11.22 16.40
CA GLY A 170 42.65 10.94 17.28
C GLY A 170 43.66 12.07 17.16
N GLY A 171 43.63 13.01 18.10
CA GLY A 171 44.64 14.03 18.28
C GLY A 171 45.95 13.41 18.75
N GLY A 172 46.71 12.84 17.81
CA GLY A 172 48.11 12.52 17.97
C GLY A 172 48.95 13.72 17.54
N GLY A 173 49.76 14.26 18.45
CA GLY A 173 50.89 15.12 18.11
C GLY A 173 51.04 16.33 19.01
N SER A 174 51.99 16.26 19.95
CA SER A 174 53.09 17.21 19.94
C SER A 174 54.26 16.62 20.70
N THR A 175 55.23 16.14 19.93
CA THR A 175 56.64 16.13 20.32
C THR A 175 57.11 17.58 20.45
N GLY A 176 57.78 17.89 21.55
CA GLY A 176 58.41 19.18 21.84
C GLY A 176 58.95 19.18 23.25
#